data_AF-A0AA39AIM3-F1
#
_entry.id   AF-A0AA39AIM3-F1
#
_cell.length_a   1.000
_cell.length_b   1.000
_cell.length_c   1.000
_cell.angle_alpha   90.00
_cell.angle_beta   90.00
_cell.angle_gamma   90.00
#
_symmetry.space_group_name_H-M   'P 1'
#
loop_
_entity.id
_entity.type
_entity.pdbx_description
1 polymer ?
#
loop_
_entity_poly.entity_id
_entity_poly.type
_entity_poly.pdbx_seq_one_letter_code
_entity_poly.pdbx_strand_id
1 'polypeptide(L)'
;MSYMKGDLLTRTRKLVKGLAKAEPSWLKAMERMTAFNPPPARVFGCRVLELKEEGVSEEEAMAVANMEYRAEKKAKRTAYARLKQITRLQGKKLPPNPYPSAIKEIQAEERKYIRDRFFDPKILKIVEKMKEEKAAVMQDRIRGGGW
;
A
#
# COMPACT_ATOMS: atom_id res chain seq x y z
N MET A 1 14.12 22.12 27.33
CA MET A 1 13.76 20.84 27.98
C MET A 1 14.92 19.85 27.83
N SER A 2 15.29 19.20 28.93
CA SER A 2 16.59 18.57 29.21
C SER A 2 16.86 17.23 28.50
N TYR A 3 18.04 17.14 27.88
CA TYR A 3 19.04 16.06 28.01
C TYR A 3 18.57 14.59 28.06
N MET A 4 18.40 13.96 26.89
CA MET A 4 18.65 12.51 26.70
C MET A 4 19.41 12.32 25.38
N LYS A 5 20.60 11.70 25.43
CA LYS A 5 21.54 11.51 24.30
C LYS A 5 20.87 11.04 22.98
N GLY A 6 20.43 11.92 22.09
CA GLY A 6 19.88 11.57 20.78
C GLY A 6 18.45 11.01 20.78
N ASP A 7 17.76 11.25 19.66
CA ASP A 7 16.40 10.81 19.37
C ASP A 7 16.24 9.27 19.43
N LEU A 8 15.09 8.81 19.93
CA LEU A 8 14.77 7.40 20.13
C LEU A 8 14.90 6.60 18.82
N LEU A 9 14.42 7.16 17.71
CA LEU A 9 14.49 6.53 16.39
C LEU A 9 15.95 6.37 15.93
N THR A 10 16.76 7.40 16.16
CA THR A 10 18.19 7.36 15.85
C THR A 10 18.95 6.32 16.68
N ARG A 11 18.61 6.16 17.96
CA ARG A 11 19.21 5.12 18.82
C ARG A 11 18.81 3.71 18.42
N THR A 12 17.52 3.46 18.21
CA THR A 12 17.04 2.13 17.83
C THR A 12 17.62 1.71 16.49
N ARG A 13 17.70 2.63 15.52
CA ARG A 13 18.39 2.38 14.24
C ARG A 13 19.85 1.95 14.43
N LYS A 14 20.61 2.61 15.31
CA LYS A 14 22.01 2.22 15.60
C LYS A 14 22.11 0.83 16.22
N LEU A 15 21.25 0.51 17.19
CA LEU A 15 21.25 -0.79 17.86
C LEU A 15 20.86 -1.94 16.92
N VAL A 16 19.87 -1.73 16.05
CA VAL A 16 19.45 -2.72 15.05
C VAL A 16 20.53 -2.92 13.98
N LYS A 17 21.12 -1.83 13.46
CA LYS A 17 22.24 -1.93 12.50
C LYS A 17 23.48 -2.61 13.08
N GLY A 18 23.75 -2.40 14.37
CA GLY A 18 24.82 -3.06 15.10
C GLY A 18 24.49 -4.48 15.56
N LEU A 19 23.35 -5.06 15.13
CA LEU A 19 22.87 -6.41 15.51
C LEU A 19 22.71 -6.61 17.04
N ALA A 20 22.71 -5.54 17.83
CA ALA A 20 22.58 -5.59 19.27
C ALA A 20 21.13 -5.87 19.72
N LYS A 21 20.15 -5.57 18.85
CA LYS A 21 18.72 -5.85 19.05
C LYS A 21 18.07 -6.26 17.73
N ALA A 22 17.07 -7.15 17.81
CA ALA A 22 16.21 -7.47 16.68
C ALA A 22 15.41 -6.25 16.20
N GLU A 23 15.08 -6.21 14.92
CA GLU A 23 14.29 -5.12 14.33
C GLU A 23 12.86 -5.14 14.92
N PRO A 24 12.43 -4.08 15.64
CA PRO A 24 11.08 -4.04 16.15
C PRO A 24 10.09 -3.69 15.04
N SER A 25 8.88 -4.27 15.10
CA SER A 25 7.84 -4.14 14.06
C SER A 25 7.46 -2.68 13.74
N TRP A 26 7.55 -1.79 14.73
CA TRP A 26 7.21 -0.37 14.58
C TRP A 26 8.32 0.48 13.92
N LEU A 27 9.57 0.00 13.84
CA LEU A 27 10.70 0.80 13.37
C LEU A 27 10.50 1.24 11.92
N LYS A 28 10.17 0.30 11.04
CA LYS A 28 9.94 0.55 9.61
C LYS A 28 8.80 1.54 9.36
N ALA A 29 7.74 1.49 10.18
CA ALA A 29 6.64 2.43 10.10
C ALA A 29 7.09 3.85 10.50
N MET A 30 7.83 3.97 11.60
CA MET A 30 8.29 5.25 12.12
C MET A 30 9.33 5.91 11.20
N GLU A 31 10.21 5.13 10.57
CA GLU A 31 11.14 5.63 9.56
C GLU A 31 10.41 6.20 8.33
N ARG A 32 9.39 5.50 7.83
CA ARG A 32 8.50 6.01 6.76
C ARG A 32 7.77 7.26 7.20
N MET A 33 7.35 7.28 8.47
CA MET A 33 6.90 8.43 9.26
C MET A 33 7.70 9.67 8.91
N THR A 34 8.98 9.62 9.29
CA THR A 34 9.96 10.72 9.25
C THR A 34 10.65 10.94 7.90
N ALA A 35 10.33 10.15 6.88
CA ALA A 35 11.00 10.22 5.59
C ALA A 35 10.71 11.54 4.85
N PHE A 36 11.63 11.92 3.95
CA PHE A 36 11.48 13.07 3.05
C PHE A 36 10.21 12.98 2.20
N ASN A 37 9.80 11.76 1.84
CA ASN A 37 8.53 11.47 1.20
C ASN A 37 7.59 10.81 2.22
N PRO A 38 6.86 11.60 3.02
CA PRO A 38 5.98 11.07 4.05
C PRO A 38 4.80 10.32 3.42
N PRO A 39 4.20 9.35 4.14
CA PRO A 39 3.00 8.67 3.66
C PRO A 39 1.83 9.66 3.50
N PRO A 40 0.88 9.40 2.59
CA PRO A 40 -0.26 10.29 2.35
C PRO A 40 -1.04 10.68 3.61
N ALA A 41 -1.17 9.76 4.57
CA ALA A 41 -1.84 10.03 5.84
C ALA A 41 -1.14 11.12 6.68
N ARG A 42 0.20 11.19 6.64
CA ARG A 42 0.96 12.23 7.34
C ARG A 42 0.79 13.58 6.66
N VAL A 43 0.86 13.64 5.33
CA VAL A 43 0.62 14.89 4.56
C VAL A 43 -0.78 15.41 4.85
N PHE A 44 -1.79 14.54 4.82
CA PHE A 44 -3.16 14.89 5.14
C PHE A 44 -3.29 15.42 6.58
N GLY A 45 -2.73 14.72 7.57
CA GLY A 45 -2.78 15.16 8.97
C GLY A 45 -2.10 16.51 9.19
N CYS A 46 -0.91 16.73 8.60
CA CYS A 46 -0.24 18.03 8.64
C CYS A 46 -1.12 19.13 8.05
N ARG A 47 -1.75 18.88 6.88
CA ARG A 47 -2.61 19.87 6.23
C ARG A 47 -3.85 20.23 7.05
N VAL A 48 -4.47 19.25 7.72
CA VAL A 48 -5.60 19.50 8.63
C VAL A 48 -5.16 20.35 9.82
N LEU A 49 -3.98 20.09 10.39
CA LEU A 49 -3.45 20.87 11.50
C LEU A 49 -3.16 22.32 11.09
N GLU A 50 -2.54 22.54 9.92
CA GLU A 50 -2.32 23.88 9.35
C GLU A 50 -3.64 24.67 9.22
N LEU A 51 -4.68 24.04 8.68
CA LEU A 51 -6.00 24.69 8.54
C LEU A 51 -6.66 24.97 9.89
N LYS A 52 -6.46 24.09 10.88
CA LYS A 52 -6.94 24.34 12.26
C LYS A 52 -6.18 25.47 12.94
N GLU A 53 -4.88 25.63 12.66
CA GLU A 53 -4.09 26.78 13.13
C GLU A 53 -4.56 28.11 12.52
N GLU A 54 -5.06 28.07 11.28
CA GLU A 54 -5.72 29.20 10.61
C GLU A 54 -7.13 29.51 11.17
N GLY A 55 -7.64 28.67 12.09
CA GLY A 55 -8.93 28.85 12.76
C GLY A 55 -10.12 28.17 12.06
N VAL A 56 -9.86 27.30 11.09
CA VAL A 56 -10.91 26.51 10.40
C VAL A 56 -11.43 25.41 11.33
N SER A 57 -12.72 25.10 11.25
CA SER A 57 -13.30 23.98 11.97
C SER A 57 -12.69 22.64 11.51
N GLU A 58 -12.66 21.64 12.38
CA GLU A 58 -12.01 20.36 12.04
C GLU A 58 -12.66 19.64 10.87
N GLU A 59 -14.00 19.68 10.78
CA GLU A 59 -14.74 19.06 9.69
C GLU A 59 -14.45 19.72 8.33
N GLU A 60 -14.43 21.05 8.30
CA GLU A 60 -14.08 21.82 7.12
C GLU A 60 -12.61 21.60 6.72
N ALA A 61 -11.70 21.59 7.70
CA ALA A 61 -10.28 21.33 7.47
C ALA A 61 -10.05 19.94 6.85
N MET A 62 -10.73 18.90 7.36
CA MET A 62 -10.69 17.55 6.79
C MET A 62 -11.26 17.52 5.36
N ALA A 63 -12.35 18.22 5.11
CA ALA A 63 -12.98 18.27 3.79
C ALA A 63 -12.07 18.95 2.76
N VAL A 64 -11.48 20.10 3.11
CA VAL A 64 -10.54 20.85 2.27
C VAL A 64 -9.30 20.00 1.98
N ALA A 65 -8.67 19.41 3.00
CA ALA A 65 -7.50 18.55 2.83
C ALA A 65 -7.78 17.34 1.91
N ASN A 66 -8.97 16.74 2.01
CA ASN A 66 -9.37 15.63 1.14
C ASN A 66 -9.59 16.09 -0.31
N MET A 67 -10.18 17.27 -0.50
CA MET A 67 -10.37 17.87 -1.82
C MET A 67 -9.04 18.21 -2.48
N GLU A 68 -8.11 18.82 -1.77
CA GLU A 68 -6.74 19.11 -2.23
C GLU A 68 -6.01 17.83 -2.64
N TYR A 69 -6.04 16.79 -1.80
CA TYR A 69 -5.42 15.50 -2.10
C TYR A 69 -6.00 14.85 -3.37
N ARG A 70 -7.33 14.89 -3.54
CA ARG A 70 -8.00 14.37 -4.75
C ARG A 70 -7.59 15.16 -5.99
N ALA A 71 -7.52 16.49 -5.88
CA ALA A 71 -7.12 17.37 -6.97
C ALA A 71 -5.66 17.10 -7.40
N GLU A 72 -4.74 17.01 -6.43
CA GLU A 72 -3.33 16.70 -6.68
C GLU A 72 -3.17 15.33 -7.35
N LYS A 73 -3.88 14.31 -6.86
CA LYS A 73 -3.88 12.97 -7.44
C LYS A 73 -4.42 12.97 -8.87
N LYS A 74 -5.46 13.75 -9.15
CA LYS A 74 -6.01 13.91 -10.50
C LYS A 74 -5.00 14.60 -11.42
N ALA A 75 -4.37 15.69 -10.98
CA ALA A 75 -3.36 16.42 -11.74
C ALA A 75 -2.13 15.57 -12.05
N LYS A 76 -1.63 14.79 -11.08
CA LYS A 76 -0.50 13.88 -11.31
C LYS A 76 -0.84 12.75 -12.28
N ARG A 77 -2.08 12.23 -12.24
CA ARG A 77 -2.56 11.24 -13.22
C ARG A 77 -2.64 11.82 -14.64
N THR A 78 -3.15 13.03 -14.81
CA THR A 78 -3.22 13.68 -16.13
C THR A 78 -1.82 14.01 -16.66
N ALA A 79 -0.92 14.50 -15.80
CA ALA A 79 0.48 14.72 -16.14
C ALA A 79 1.18 13.42 -16.59
N TYR A 80 0.99 12.32 -15.85
CA TYR A 80 1.55 11.01 -16.24
C TYR A 80 0.96 10.48 -17.55
N ALA A 81 -0.34 10.70 -17.80
CA ALA A 81 -0.96 10.33 -19.07
C ALA A 81 -0.35 11.09 -20.26
N ARG A 82 -0.11 12.41 -20.10
CA ARG A 82 0.59 13.24 -21.09
C ARG A 82 2.03 12.77 -21.31
N LEU A 83 2.77 12.54 -20.22
CA LEU A 83 4.13 12.01 -20.27
C LEU A 83 4.18 10.67 -21.02
N LYS A 84 3.19 9.81 -20.80
CA LYS A 84 3.07 8.52 -21.50
C LYS A 84 2.87 8.69 -23.00
N GLN A 85 2.08 9.67 -23.43
CA GLN A 85 1.92 9.98 -24.85
C GLN A 85 3.24 10.44 -25.47
N ILE A 86 3.92 11.40 -24.83
CA ILE A 86 5.22 11.93 -25.30
C ILE A 86 6.28 10.81 -25.36
N THR A 87 6.37 10.00 -24.30
CA THR A 87 7.37 8.93 -24.20
C THR A 87 7.21 7.87 -25.29
N ARG A 88 5.95 7.56 -25.66
CA ARG A 88 5.65 6.66 -26.79
C ARG A 88 6.13 7.24 -28.12
N LEU A 89 5.87 8.53 -28.36
CA LEU A 89 6.33 9.22 -29.57
C LEU A 89 7.86 9.26 -29.65
N GLN A 90 8.52 9.43 -28.51
CA GLN A 90 9.98 9.47 -28.41
C GLN A 90 10.65 8.07 -28.45
N GLY A 91 9.87 6.98 -28.43
CA GLY A 91 10.40 5.61 -28.37
C GLY A 91 11.17 5.28 -27.07
N LYS A 92 11.03 6.10 -26.01
CA LYS A 92 11.74 5.91 -24.74
C LYS A 92 10.96 5.00 -23.79
N LYS A 93 11.63 4.46 -22.76
CA LYS A 93 10.99 3.66 -21.72
C LYS A 93 10.18 4.57 -20.78
N LEU A 94 8.96 4.14 -20.46
CA LEU A 94 8.06 4.88 -19.58
C LEU A 94 8.55 4.85 -18.12
N PRO A 95 8.59 6.00 -17.41
CA PRO A 95 8.87 6.01 -15.98
C PRO A 95 7.74 5.33 -15.19
N PRO A 96 7.99 4.86 -13.96
CA PRO A 96 6.97 4.26 -13.10
C PRO A 96 5.79 5.21 -12.86
N ASN A 97 4.58 4.65 -12.73
CA ASN A 97 3.39 5.43 -12.43
C ASN A 97 3.50 6.04 -11.02
N PRO A 98 3.35 7.36 -10.84
CA PRO A 98 3.43 8.04 -9.54
C PRO A 98 2.41 7.56 -8.50
N TYR A 99 1.22 7.12 -8.94
CA TYR A 99 0.22 6.50 -8.08
C TYR A 99 -0.35 5.26 -8.76
N PRO A 100 0.29 4.09 -8.58
CA PRO A 100 -0.32 2.85 -8.99
C PRO A 100 -1.64 2.65 -8.24
N SER A 101 -2.61 2.03 -8.90
CA SER A 101 -3.79 1.53 -8.21
C SER A 101 -3.38 0.37 -7.31
N ALA A 102 -3.98 0.24 -6.12
CA ALA A 102 -3.72 -0.88 -5.21
C ALA A 102 -3.81 -2.24 -5.92
N ILE A 103 -4.79 -2.41 -6.81
CA ILE A 103 -4.93 -3.62 -7.65
C ILE A 103 -3.66 -3.90 -8.48
N LYS A 104 -3.02 -2.86 -9.03
CA LYS A 104 -1.81 -3.02 -9.86
C LYS A 104 -0.57 -3.31 -9.00
N GLU A 105 -0.52 -2.82 -7.78
CA GLU A 105 0.54 -3.17 -6.82
C GLU A 105 0.43 -4.64 -6.45
N ILE A 106 -0.77 -5.09 -6.05
CA ILE A 106 -1.06 -6.49 -5.76
C ILE A 106 -0.74 -7.36 -6.97
N GLN A 107 -1.22 -7.00 -8.16
CA GLN A 107 -0.92 -7.75 -9.39
C GLN A 107 0.58 -7.81 -9.69
N ALA A 108 1.34 -6.75 -9.42
CA ALA A 108 2.80 -6.75 -9.62
C ALA A 108 3.48 -7.70 -8.63
N GLU A 109 3.05 -7.70 -7.36
CA GLU A 109 3.54 -8.61 -6.32
C GLU A 109 3.17 -10.07 -6.61
N GLU A 110 1.96 -10.31 -7.10
CA GLU A 110 1.46 -11.65 -7.44
C GLU A 110 2.03 -12.18 -8.75
N ARG A 111 2.56 -11.33 -9.63
CA ARG A 111 3.04 -11.71 -10.97
C ARG A 111 4.05 -12.85 -10.95
N LYS A 112 4.90 -12.91 -9.92
CA LYS A 112 5.87 -14.01 -9.72
C LYS A 112 5.21 -15.37 -9.49
N TYR A 113 4.01 -15.39 -8.93
CA TYR A 113 3.28 -16.61 -8.58
C TYR A 113 2.23 -17.01 -9.60
N ILE A 114 1.93 -16.16 -10.59
CA ILE A 114 0.89 -16.45 -11.59
C ILE A 114 1.21 -17.75 -12.32
N ARG A 115 2.45 -17.96 -12.76
CA ARG A 115 2.82 -19.17 -13.51
C ARG A 115 2.62 -20.42 -12.64
N ASP A 116 3.13 -20.40 -11.42
CA ASP A 116 3.06 -21.56 -10.52
C ASP A 116 1.61 -21.89 -10.15
N ARG A 117 0.74 -20.88 -9.95
CA ARG A 117 -0.70 -21.11 -9.67
C ARG A 117 -1.39 -21.98 -10.72
N PHE A 118 -1.00 -21.86 -11.99
CA PHE A 118 -1.63 -22.59 -13.09
C PHE A 118 -0.88 -23.86 -13.49
N PHE A 119 0.44 -23.92 -13.28
CA PHE A 119 1.28 -24.97 -13.85
C PHE A 119 2.03 -25.81 -12.79
N ASP A 120 2.02 -25.44 -11.51
CA ASP A 120 2.62 -26.28 -10.47
C ASP A 120 1.73 -27.50 -10.19
N PRO A 121 2.24 -28.73 -10.41
CA PRO A 121 1.49 -29.96 -10.18
C PRO A 121 1.03 -30.14 -8.72
N LYS A 122 1.73 -29.57 -7.74
CA LYS A 122 1.30 -29.61 -6.33
C LYS A 122 0.08 -28.72 -6.11
N ILE A 123 0.06 -27.53 -6.71
CA ILE A 123 -1.07 -26.60 -6.60
C ILE A 123 -2.29 -27.18 -7.32
N LEU A 124 -2.11 -27.78 -8.49
CA LEU A 124 -3.21 -28.43 -9.23
C LEU A 124 -3.86 -29.56 -8.40
N LYS A 125 -3.07 -30.42 -7.76
CA LYS A 125 -3.59 -31.46 -6.86
C LYS A 125 -4.39 -30.89 -5.69
N ILE A 126 -3.95 -29.77 -5.12
CA ILE A 126 -4.69 -29.08 -4.05
C ILE A 126 -6.02 -28.54 -4.58
N VAL A 127 -6.03 -27.94 -5.77
CA VAL A 127 -7.24 -27.40 -6.40
C VAL A 127 -8.24 -28.52 -6.75
N GLU A 128 -7.77 -29.67 -7.23
CA GLU A 128 -8.59 -30.85 -7.48
C GLU A 128 -9.25 -31.34 -6.19
N LYS A 129 -8.46 -31.50 -5.12
CA LYS A 129 -8.98 -31.89 -3.81
C LYS A 129 -10.03 -30.89 -3.28
N MET A 130 -9.79 -29.58 -3.42
CA MET A 130 -10.79 -28.56 -3.05
C MET A 130 -12.07 -28.65 -3.87
N LYS A 131 -12.00 -29.01 -5.15
CA LYS A 131 -13.19 -29.22 -5.98
C LYS A 131 -13.97 -30.46 -5.54
N GLU A 132 -13.28 -31.55 -5.22
CA GLU A 132 -13.88 -32.78 -4.68
C GLU A 132 -14.56 -32.52 -3.34
N GLU A 133 -13.90 -31.84 -2.40
CA GLU A 133 -14.48 -31.46 -1.10
C GLU A 133 -15.71 -30.56 -1.27
N LYS A 134 -15.65 -29.58 -2.18
CA LYS A 134 -16.79 -28.69 -2.46
C LYS A 134 -17.96 -29.44 -3.11
N ALA A 135 -17.67 -30.41 -3.98
CA ALA A 135 -18.68 -31.28 -4.59
C ALA A 135 -19.33 -32.21 -3.55
N ALA A 136 -18.55 -32.78 -2.64
CA ALA A 136 -19.05 -33.60 -1.54
C ALA A 136 -19.97 -32.80 -0.61
N VAL A 137 -19.56 -31.60 -0.18
CA VAL A 137 -20.39 -30.70 0.62
C VAL A 137 -21.69 -30.32 -0.11
N MET A 138 -21.62 -30.10 -1.42
CA MET A 138 -22.82 -29.79 -2.22
C MET A 138 -23.75 -31.00 -2.34
N GLN A 139 -23.21 -32.21 -2.50
CA GLN A 139 -24.00 -33.44 -2.51
C GLN A 139 -24.64 -33.71 -1.14
N ASP A 140 -23.91 -33.53 -0.04
CA ASP A 140 -24.45 -33.68 1.31
C ASP A 140 -25.57 -32.67 1.59
N ARG A 141 -25.42 -31.42 1.11
CA ARG A 141 -26.47 -30.40 1.22
C ARG A 141 -27.70 -30.72 0.38
N ILE A 142 -27.53 -31.33 -0.78
CA ILE A 142 -28.64 -31.81 -1.63
C ILE A 142 -29.31 -33.05 -1.00
N ARG A 143 -28.54 -33.95 -0.38
CA ARG A 143 -29.01 -35.19 0.24
C ARG A 143 -29.71 -34.94 1.59
N GLY A 144 -29.32 -33.89 2.31
CA GLY A 144 -29.92 -33.44 3.57
C GLY A 144 -31.11 -32.49 3.42
N GLY A 145 -31.46 -32.07 2.19
CA GLY A 145 -32.59 -31.19 1.88
C GLY A 145 -33.92 -31.92 1.66
N GLY A 146 -34.09 -33.10 2.27
CA GLY A 146 -35.33 -33.87 2.22
C GLY A 146 -36.15 -33.69 3.49
N TRP A 147 -36.77 -32.51 3.65
CA TRP A 147 -37.96 -32.25 4.46
C TRP A 147 -38.70 -31.06 3.83
#